data_AF-A0A174YQP6-F1
#
_entry.id   AF-A0A174YQP6-F1
#
_cell.length_a   1.000
_cell.length_b   1.000
_cell.length_c   1.000
_cell.angle_alpha   90.00
_cell.angle_beta   90.00
_cell.angle_gamma   90.00
#
_symmetry.space_group_name_H-M   'P 1'
#
loop_
_entity.id
_entity.type
_entity.pdbx_description
1 polymer ?
#
loop_
_entity_poly.entity_id
_entity_poly.type
_entity_poly.pdbx_seq_one_letter_code
_entity_poly.pdbx_strand_id
1 'polypeptide(L)' 'MLYLLHEAPPEEQNFSMIMEMLGSAQVKEDDEEYQSPLDILFERLEMRNPESIAVKQYAIYKQAAGDICSK' A
#
# COMPACT_ATOMS: atom_id res chain seq x y z
N MET A 1 5.68 5.94 -2.85
CA MET A 1 4.23 5.68 -2.76
C MET A 1 3.48 6.86 -3.35
N LEU A 2 2.69 6.65 -4.42
CA LEU A 2 1.88 7.70 -5.05
C LEU A 2 0.73 8.19 -4.16
N TYR A 3 0.28 7.36 -3.20
CA TYR A 3 -0.72 7.76 -2.21
C TYR A 3 -0.33 9.05 -1.48
N LEU A 4 0.92 9.18 -1.01
CA LEU A 4 1.37 10.39 -0.32
C LEU A 4 1.40 11.61 -1.22
N LEU A 5 1.71 11.43 -2.51
CA LEU A 5 1.79 12.54 -3.45
C LEU A 5 0.40 13.13 -3.78
N HIS A 6 -0.64 12.28 -3.76
CA HIS A 6 -1.99 12.67 -4.16
C HIS A 6 -2.95 12.94 -3.00
N GLU A 7 -2.81 12.21 -1.88
CA GLU A 7 -3.74 12.29 -0.73
C GLU A 7 -3.12 12.96 0.50
N ALA A 8 -1.80 12.89 0.70
CA ALA A 8 -1.17 13.43 1.89
C ALA A 8 -0.73 14.90 1.71
N PRO A 9 -0.82 15.72 2.78
CA PRO A 9 -0.38 17.11 2.73
C PRO A 9 1.13 17.21 2.44
N PRO A 10 1.61 18.33 1.87
CA PRO A 10 3.01 18.50 1.47
C PRO A 10 4.01 18.26 2.60
N GLU A 11 3.61 18.54 3.85
CA GLU A 11 4.41 18.35 5.05
C GLU A 11 4.68 16.85 5.34
N GLU A 12 3.77 15.99 4.91
CA GLU A 12 3.83 14.52 5.06
C GLU A 12 4.46 13.82 3.85
N GLN A 13 4.76 14.55 2.77
CA GLN A 13 5.44 14.03 1.57
C GLN A 13 6.94 13.86 1.80
N ASN A 14 7.29 13.18 2.88
CA ASN A 14 8.65 12.96 3.32
C ASN A 14 9.01 11.47 3.35
N PHE A 15 10.30 11.19 3.41
CA PHE A 15 10.81 9.81 3.35
C PHE A 15 10.42 8.99 4.59
N SER A 16 10.26 9.65 5.75
CA SER A 16 9.83 8.98 6.98
C SER A 16 8.44 8.37 6.83
N MET A 17 7.50 9.13 6.25
CA MET A 17 6.16 8.64 5.97
C MET A 17 6.15 7.47 4.98
N ILE A 18 7.04 7.49 3.96
CA ILE A 18 7.21 6.36 3.05
C ILE A 18 7.68 5.11 3.81
N MET A 19 8.63 5.26 4.73
CA MET A 19 9.16 4.14 5.53
C MET A 19 8.10 3.58 6.49
N GLU A 20 7.30 4.43 7.13
CA GLU A 20 6.19 4.01 7.98
C GLU A 20 5.12 3.24 7.19
N MET A 21 4.78 3.71 5.98
CA MET A 21 3.89 2.99 5.09
C MET A 21 4.48 1.62 4.72
N LEU A 22 5.74 1.55 4.29
CA LEU A 22 6.37 0.27 3.94
C LEU A 22 6.45 -0.70 5.14
N GLY A 23 6.70 -0.20 6.35
CA GLY A 23 6.66 -1.00 7.58
C GLY A 23 5.24 -1.50 7.90
N SER A 24 4.22 -0.71 7.58
CA SER A 24 2.82 -1.10 7.74
C SER A 24 2.33 -2.07 6.67
N ALA A 25 3.02 -2.15 5.52
CA ALA A 25 2.75 -3.10 4.45
C ALA A 25 3.25 -4.53 4.76
N GLN A 26 4.07 -4.70 5.80
CA GLN A 26 4.64 -6.00 6.12
C GLN A 26 3.54 -6.98 6.54
N VAL A 27 3.46 -8.05 5.75
CA VAL A 27 2.60 -9.20 5.95
C VAL A 27 3.14 -10.00 7.13
N LYS A 28 2.26 -10.45 8.04
CA LYS A 28 2.64 -11.49 9.00
C LYS A 28 2.74 -12.80 8.23
N GLU A 29 3.93 -13.40 8.19
CA GLU A 29 4.22 -14.61 7.40
C GLU A 29 3.34 -15.82 7.75
N ASP A 30 2.68 -15.82 8.92
CA ASP A 30 1.85 -16.94 9.40
C ASP A 30 0.37 -16.89 8.94
N ASP A 31 -0.07 -15.85 8.23
CA ASP A 31 -1.49 -15.69 7.90
C ASP A 31 -1.70 -15.09 6.49
N GLU A 32 -1.93 -15.97 5.51
CA GLU A 32 -2.13 -15.61 4.10
C GLU A 32 -3.39 -14.75 3.87
N GLU A 33 -4.36 -14.77 4.80
CA GLU A 33 -5.57 -13.93 4.75
C GLU A 33 -5.38 -12.59 5.48
N TYR A 34 -4.21 -12.34 6.08
CA TYR A 34 -3.96 -11.10 6.82
C TYR A 34 -3.95 -9.89 5.88
N GLN A 35 -4.95 -9.01 6.06
CA GLN A 35 -4.96 -7.70 5.43
C GLN A 35 -4.19 -6.70 6.29
N SER A 36 -3.15 -6.10 5.72
CA SER A 36 -2.43 -5.02 6.38
C SER A 36 -3.31 -3.75 6.49
N PRO A 37 -3.01 -2.83 7.42
CA PRO A 37 -3.68 -1.53 7.46
C PRO A 37 -3.61 -0.76 6.14
N LEU A 38 -2.54 -0.97 5.36
CA LEU A 38 -2.43 -0.39 4.02
C LEU A 38 -3.36 -1.06 3.02
N ASP A 39 -3.55 -2.37 3.07
CA ASP A 39 -4.52 -3.06 2.21
C ASP A 39 -5.91 -2.45 2.38
N ILE A 40 -6.35 -2.30 3.62
CA ILE A 40 -7.65 -1.71 3.95
C ILE A 40 -7.73 -0.25 3.48
N LEU A 41 -6.64 0.51 3.62
CA LEU A 41 -6.57 1.90 3.16
C LEU A 41 -6.74 2.01 1.65
N PHE A 42 -6.01 1.18 0.89
CA PHE A 42 -6.05 1.19 -0.57
C PHE A 42 -7.34 0.59 -1.12
N GLU A 43 -7.92 -0.41 -0.46
CA GLU A 43 -9.23 -0.98 -0.81
C GLU A 43 -10.35 0.07 -0.65
N ARG A 44 -10.32 0.86 0.43
CA ARG A 44 -11.23 2.00 0.59
C ARG A 44 -11.00 3.10 -0.43
N LEU A 45 -9.73 3.35 -0.78
CA LEU A 45 -9.40 4.33 -1.81
C LEU A 45 -9.91 3.87 -3.17
N GLU A 46 -9.80 2.58 -3.50
CA GLU A 46 -10.32 1.97 -4.72
C GLU A 46 -11.85 2.08 -4.80
N MET A 47 -12.57 1.83 -3.69
CA MET A 47 -14.01 2.01 -3.63
C MET A 47 -14.44 3.46 -3.92
N ARG A 48 -13.63 4.45 -3.51
CA ARG A 48 -13.91 5.88 -3.77
C ARG A 48 -13.44 6.34 -5.14
N ASN A 49 -12.29 5.86 -5.60
CA ASN A 49 -11.62 6.27 -6.81
C ASN A 49 -10.83 5.10 -7.43
N PRO A 50 -11.50 4.22 -8.19
CA PRO A 50 -10.85 3.04 -8.79
C PRO A 50 -9.82 3.41 -9.86
N GLU A 51 -9.91 4.60 -10.44
CA GLU A 51 -8.96 5.09 -11.45
C GLU A 51 -7.70 5.74 -10.84
N SER A 52 -7.58 5.77 -9.51
CA SER A 52 -6.42 6.34 -8.82
C SER A 52 -5.13 5.58 -9.17
N ILE A 53 -4.11 6.33 -9.62
CA ILE A 53 -2.80 5.76 -9.96
C ILE A 53 -2.14 5.14 -8.71
N ALA A 54 -2.45 5.67 -7.52
CA ALA A 54 -1.97 5.12 -6.26
C ALA A 54 -2.50 3.70 -5.99
N VAL A 55 -3.77 3.44 -6.31
CA VAL A 55 -4.38 2.10 -6.20
C VAL A 55 -3.70 1.13 -7.16
N LYS A 56 -3.53 1.53 -8.43
CA LYS A 56 -2.85 0.72 -9.45
C LYS A 56 -1.41 0.37 -9.05
N GLN A 57 -0.66 1.33 -8.51
CA GLN A 57 0.70 1.08 -8.01
C GLN A 57 0.70 0.08 -6.85
N TYR A 58 -0.21 0.24 -5.89
CA TYR A 58 -0.29 -0.64 -4.72
C TYR A 58 -0.65 -2.07 -5.10
N ALA A 59 -1.60 -2.25 -6.04
CA ALA A 59 -1.95 -3.57 -6.58
C ALA A 59 -0.74 -4.30 -7.19
N ILE A 60 0.09 -3.58 -7.98
CA ILE A 60 1.34 -4.14 -8.55
C ILE A 60 2.32 -4.52 -7.44
N TYR A 61 2.49 -3.67 -6.42
CA TYR A 61 3.36 -3.94 -5.29
C TYR A 61 2.94 -5.22 -4.54
N LYS A 62 1.64 -5.38 -4.25
CA LYS A 62 1.08 -6.56 -3.59
C LYS A 62 1.26 -7.83 -4.41
N GLN A 63 1.05 -7.76 -5.72
CA GLN A 63 1.27 -8.89 -6.63
C GLN A 63 2.74 -9.33 -6.66
N ALA A 64 3.67 -8.37 -6.67
CA ALA A 64 5.10 -8.66 -6.62
C ALA A 64 5.53 -9.26 -5.28
N ALA A 65 4.98 -8.79 -4.16
CA ALA A 65 5.24 -9.35 -2.84
C ALA A 65 4.78 -10.82 -2.74
N GLY A 66 3.59 -11.14 -3.27
CA GLY A 66 3.08 -12.52 -3.31
C GLY A 66 3.90 -13.48 -4.18
N ASP A 67 4.42 -13.03 -5.33
CA ASP A 67 5.29 -13.85 -6.20
C ASP A 67 6.69 -14.07 -5.59
N ILE A 68 7.21 -13.11 -4.80
CA ILE A 68 8.48 -13.29 -4.08
C ILE A 68 8.33 -14.30 -2.93
N CYS A 69 7.21 -14.29 -2.20
CA CYS A 69 6.96 -15.26 -1.14
C CYS A 69 6.59 -16.67 -1.66
N SER A 70 6.20 -16.81 -2.94
CA SER A 70 5.85 -18.09 -3.55
C SER A 70 7.04 -18.87 -4.17
N LYS A 71 8.27 -18.34 -4.11
CA LYS A 71 9.50 -19.01 -4.57
C LYS A 71 10.43 -19.33 -3.41
#